data_AF-A0A402AKY4-F1
#
_entry.id   AF-A0A402AKY4-F1
#
_cell.length_a   1.000
_cell.length_b   1.000
_cell.length_c   1.000
_cell.angle_alpha   90.00
_cell.angle_beta   90.00
_cell.angle_gamma   90.00
#
_symmetry.space_group_name_H-M   'P 1'
#
loop_
_entity.id
_entity.type
_entity.pdbx_description
1 polymer ?
#
loop_
_entity_poly.entity_id
_entity_poly.type
_entity_poly.pdbx_seq_one_letter_code
_entity_poly.pdbx_strand_id
1 'polypeptide(L)'
;MDLEFDFEKRYRLVREIIETLVLTVLMFLVIRLAVQNFNIDGMSMEPSLHNQELVIVDKWSYFFHEPARGDVIVFVAPPNPSQDYIKRIVGLPGDVISIQDTRVTVNNKQLSETYVDPQRQGNPYPPSAI
;
A
#
# COMPACT_ATOMS: atom_id res chain seq x y z
N MET A 1 12.35 -47.89 35.89
CA MET A 1 11.04 -47.63 35.26
C MET A 1 10.86 -46.14 34.93
N ASP A 2 11.89 -45.31 35.17
CA ASP A 2 11.84 -43.85 35.00
C ASP A 2 12.30 -43.35 33.62
N LEU A 3 12.88 -44.24 32.79
CA LEU A 3 13.42 -43.86 31.47
C LEU A 3 12.35 -43.81 30.38
N GLU A 4 11.34 -44.69 30.37
CA GLU A 4 10.25 -44.65 29.38
C GLU A 4 9.34 -43.43 29.55
N PHE A 5 9.17 -42.97 30.80
CA PHE A 5 8.32 -41.83 31.13
C PHE A 5 8.89 -40.49 30.63
N ASP A 6 10.21 -40.40 30.47
CA ASP A 6 10.89 -39.21 29.90
C ASP A 6 10.72 -39.13 28.37
N PHE A 7 10.74 -40.27 27.66
CA PHE A 7 10.63 -40.30 26.19
C PHE A 7 9.26 -39.86 25.66
N GLU A 8 8.15 -40.34 26.25
CA GLU A 8 6.78 -39.93 25.89
C GLU A 8 6.56 -38.42 26.13
N LYS A 9 7.06 -37.92 27.26
CA LYS A 9 6.95 -36.50 27.62
C LYS A 9 7.80 -35.63 26.69
N ARG A 10 9.01 -36.09 26.33
CA ARG A 10 9.89 -35.41 25.37
C ARG A 10 9.32 -35.42 23.96
N TYR A 11 8.68 -36.51 23.52
CA TYR A 11 8.05 -36.59 22.21
C TYR A 11 6.87 -35.59 22.09
N ARG A 12 6.05 -35.50 23.15
CA ARG A 12 4.97 -34.52 23.23
C ARG A 12 5.49 -33.08 23.19
N LEU A 13 6.52 -32.78 23.98
CA LEU A 13 7.15 -31.45 24.00
C LEU A 13 7.78 -31.10 22.64
N VAL A 14 8.48 -32.03 22.00
CA VAL A 14 9.07 -31.81 20.67
C VAL A 14 7.97 -31.55 19.63
N ARG A 15 6.87 -32.32 19.67
CA ARG A 15 5.73 -32.11 18.77
C ARG A 15 5.11 -30.73 18.98
N GLU A 16 4.84 -30.33 20.21
CA GLU A 16 4.26 -29.00 20.54
C GLU A 16 5.18 -27.85 20.09
N ILE A 17 6.50 -28.00 20.27
CA ILE A 17 7.49 -27.03 19.80
C ILE A 17 7.48 -26.95 18.26
N ILE A 18 7.46 -28.10 17.57
CA ILE A 18 7.41 -28.14 16.10
C ILE A 18 6.12 -27.52 15.59
N GLU A 19 4.96 -27.86 16.14
CA GLU A 19 3.67 -27.29 15.74
C GLU A 19 3.66 -25.77 15.93
N THR A 20 4.15 -25.28 17.06
CA THR A 20 4.26 -23.84 17.33
C THR A 20 5.22 -23.16 16.36
N LEU A 21 6.37 -23.77 16.07
CA LEU A 21 7.36 -23.24 15.14
C LEU A 21 6.80 -23.18 13.71
N VAL A 22 6.12 -24.23 13.28
CA VAL A 22 5.47 -24.29 11.96
C VAL A 22 4.40 -23.22 11.85
N LEU A 23 3.53 -23.07 12.85
CA LEU A 23 2.51 -22.01 12.85
C LEU A 23 3.12 -20.62 12.82
N THR A 24 4.19 -20.38 13.58
CA THR A 24 4.89 -19.09 13.63
C THR A 24 5.51 -18.76 12.27
N VAL A 25 6.21 -19.71 11.65
CA VAL A 25 6.81 -19.54 10.33
C VAL A 25 5.74 -19.31 9.26
N LEU A 26 4.63 -20.06 9.33
CA LEU A 26 3.51 -19.90 8.42
C LEU A 26 2.90 -18.50 8.53
N MET A 27 2.60 -18.05 9.76
CA MET A 27 2.09 -16.70 9.99
C MET A 27 3.06 -15.62 9.52
N PHE A 28 4.36 -15.77 9.81
CA PHE A 28 5.39 -14.85 9.34
C PHE A 28 5.42 -14.76 7.81
N LEU A 29 5.33 -15.91 7.12
CA LEU A 29 5.31 -15.95 5.67
C LEU A 29 4.08 -15.26 5.09
N VAL A 30 2.90 -15.54 5.66
CA VAL A 30 1.63 -14.90 5.22
C VAL A 30 1.71 -13.38 5.37
N ILE A 31 2.13 -12.88 6.54
CA ILE A 31 2.25 -11.44 6.78
C ILE A 31 3.27 -10.81 5.83
N ARG A 32 4.42 -11.45 5.63
CA ARG A 32 5.49 -10.96 4.74
C ARG A 32 5.05 -10.89 3.27
N LEU A 33 4.13 -11.75 2.85
CA LEU A 33 3.60 -11.75 1.48
C LEU A 33 2.43 -10.78 1.30
N ALA A 34 1.62 -10.58 2.34
CA ALA A 34 0.48 -9.66 2.30
C ALA A 34 0.90 -8.18 2.34
N VAL A 35 1.98 -7.88 3.06
CA VAL A 35 2.36 -6.51 3.41
C VAL A 35 3.76 -6.15 2.92
N GLN A 36 3.92 -4.94 2.38
CA GLN A 36 5.23 -4.38 2.05
C GLN A 36 5.42 -2.99 2.66
N ASN A 37 6.58 -2.76 3.26
CA ASN A 37 6.99 -1.43 3.72
C ASN A 37 7.61 -0.64 2.56
N PHE A 38 7.18 0.61 2.38
CA PHE A 38 7.72 1.56 1.42
C PHE A 38 8.15 2.85 2.13
N ASN A 39 9.21 3.48 1.63
CA ASN A 39 9.58 4.84 2.00
C ASN A 39 9.12 5.78 0.88
N ILE A 40 8.48 6.89 1.23
CA ILE A 40 7.99 7.86 0.25
C ILE A 40 9.10 8.83 -0.12
N ASP A 41 9.48 8.81 -1.39
CA ASP A 41 10.40 9.78 -1.97
C ASP A 41 9.64 10.85 -2.77
N GLY A 42 9.68 12.09 -2.27
CA GLY A 42 9.14 13.28 -2.93
C GLY A 42 7.89 13.89 -2.29
N MET A 43 7.51 15.08 -2.77
CA MET A 43 6.43 15.91 -2.19
C MET A 43 5.07 15.73 -2.89
N SER A 44 4.97 14.83 -3.87
CA SER A 44 3.80 14.79 -4.78
C SER A 44 2.49 14.35 -4.13
N MET A 45 2.57 13.75 -2.94
CA MET A 45 1.41 13.30 -2.18
C MET A 45 1.17 14.16 -0.93
N GLU A 46 1.89 15.28 -0.76
CA GLU A 46 1.62 16.23 0.31
C GLU A 46 0.26 16.92 0.11
N PRO A 47 -0.48 17.22 1.19
CA PRO A 47 -0.13 16.99 2.61
C PRO A 47 -0.50 15.58 3.12
N SER A 48 -1.08 14.72 2.28
CA SER A 48 -1.56 13.40 2.73
C SER A 48 -0.43 12.47 3.17
N LEU A 49 0.71 12.52 2.48
CA LEU A 49 1.88 11.69 2.73
C LEU A 49 3.14 12.56 2.60
N HIS A 50 4.01 12.50 3.62
CA HIS A 50 5.19 13.33 3.71
C HIS A 50 6.42 12.62 3.15
N ASN A 51 7.36 13.40 2.63
CA ASN A 51 8.66 12.88 2.20
C ASN A 51 9.38 12.18 3.37
N GLN A 52 9.99 11.02 3.12
CA GLN A 52 10.63 10.12 4.08
C GLN A 52 9.69 9.40 5.06
N GLU A 53 8.38 9.53 4.88
CA GLU A 53 7.40 8.78 5.66
C GLU A 53 7.43 7.29 5.28
N LEU A 54 7.32 6.43 6.29
CA LEU A 54 7.23 4.98 6.11
C LEU A 54 5.77 4.57 6.05
N VAL A 55 5.36 3.99 4.94
CA VAL A 55 4.01 3.47 4.73
C VAL A 55 4.00 1.97 4.56
N ILE A 56 2.89 1.38 4.98
CA ILE A 56 2.60 -0.04 4.88
C ILE A 56 1.59 -0.23 3.76
N VAL A 57 1.95 -1.01 2.76
CA VAL A 57 1.13 -1.26 1.58
C VAL A 57 0.56 -2.67 1.63
N ASP A 58 -0.76 -2.77 1.53
CA ASP A 58 -1.50 -4.02 1.36
C ASP A 58 -1.47 -4.44 -0.11
N LYS A 59 -0.86 -5.59 -0.40
CA LYS A 59 -0.80 -6.16 -1.74
C LYS A 59 -2.02 -7.00 -2.09
N TRP A 60 -2.78 -7.41 -1.09
CA TRP A 60 -3.86 -8.38 -1.24
C TRP A 60 -5.21 -7.74 -1.49
N SER A 61 -5.39 -6.48 -1.07
CA SER A 61 -6.61 -5.69 -1.26
C SER A 61 -7.25 -5.90 -2.65
N TYR A 62 -6.47 -5.76 -3.72
CA TYR A 62 -6.96 -5.86 -5.10
C TYR A 62 -7.21 -7.27 -5.62
N PHE A 63 -6.92 -8.33 -4.86
CA PHE A 63 -7.43 -9.67 -5.16
C PHE A 63 -8.89 -9.84 -4.73
N PHE A 64 -9.37 -9.03 -3.78
CA PHE A 64 -10.69 -9.16 -3.19
C PHE A 64 -11.67 -8.07 -3.64
N HIS A 65 -11.16 -6.91 -4.06
CA HIS A 65 -11.98 -5.82 -4.58
C HIS A 65 -11.31 -5.14 -5.78
N GLU A 66 -12.12 -4.52 -6.63
CA GLU A 66 -11.61 -3.71 -7.73
C GLU A 66 -11.07 -2.35 -7.23
N PRO A 67 -10.16 -1.70 -7.98
CA PRO A 67 -9.74 -0.33 -7.70
C PRO A 67 -10.90 0.66 -7.68
N ALA A 68 -10.95 1.49 -6.64
CA ALA A 68 -11.97 2.50 -6.46
C ALA A 68 -11.38 3.91 -6.52
N ARG A 69 -12.23 4.89 -6.88
CA ARG A 69 -11.83 6.30 -6.81
C ARG A 69 -11.51 6.67 -5.36
N GLY A 70 -10.43 7.40 -5.19
CA GLY A 70 -9.92 7.81 -3.88
C GLY A 70 -8.86 6.86 -3.31
N ASP A 71 -8.70 5.65 -3.84
CA ASP A 71 -7.65 4.74 -3.39
C ASP A 71 -6.27 5.34 -3.64
N VAL A 72 -5.35 5.17 -2.68
CA VAL A 72 -3.93 5.49 -2.86
C VAL A 72 -3.21 4.20 -3.22
N ILE A 73 -2.60 4.18 -4.40
CA ILE A 73 -2.00 2.99 -4.98
C ILE A 73 -0.53 3.19 -5.24
N VAL A 74 0.21 2.08 -5.12
CA VAL A 74 1.57 1.94 -5.62
C VAL A 74 1.51 1.16 -6.92
N PHE A 75 2.14 1.68 -7.96
CA PHE A 75 2.22 1.03 -9.28
C PHE A 75 3.57 1.30 -9.92
N VAL A 76 3.96 0.39 -10.82
CA VAL A 76 5.20 0.53 -11.59
C VAL A 76 5.11 1.77 -12.47
N ALA A 77 6.08 2.67 -12.35
CA ALA A 77 6.09 3.94 -13.04
C ALA A 77 6.18 3.72 -14.57
N PRO A 78 5.20 4.20 -15.35
CA PRO A 78 5.23 4.06 -16.81
C PRO A 78 6.49 4.64 -17.49
N PRO A 79 7.04 5.78 -17.03
CA PRO A 79 8.28 6.32 -17.61
C PRO A 79 9.53 5.49 -17.29
N ASN A 80 9.56 4.80 -16.14
CA ASN A 80 10.70 4.00 -15.71
C ASN A 80 10.23 2.77 -14.89
N PRO A 81 10.16 1.59 -15.50
CA PRO A 81 9.68 0.37 -14.84
C PRO A 81 10.52 -0.12 -13.66
N SER A 82 11.71 0.46 -13.44
CA SER A 82 12.55 0.18 -12.27
C SER A 82 12.14 0.99 -11.04
N GLN A 83 11.11 1.83 -11.14
CA GLN A 83 10.61 2.69 -10.07
C GLN A 83 9.13 2.42 -9.81
N ASP A 84 8.72 2.59 -8.55
CA ASP A 84 7.33 2.56 -8.14
C ASP A 84 6.83 3.98 -7.83
N TYR A 85 5.63 4.32 -8.28
CA TYR A 85 4.96 5.57 -7.95
C TYR A 85 3.79 5.33 -7.01
N ILE A 86 3.64 6.23 -6.04
CA ILE A 86 2.46 6.33 -5.19
C ILE A 86 1.59 7.49 -5.66
N LYS A 87 0.34 7.21 -6.03
CA LYS A 87 -0.65 8.21 -6.48
C LYS A 87 -2.05 7.86 -6.01
N ARG A 88 -2.96 8.83 -6.08
CA ARG A 88 -4.40 8.62 -5.81
C ARG A 88 -5.18 8.40 -7.10
N ILE A 89 -6.10 7.44 -7.10
CA ILE A 89 -7.02 7.19 -8.21
C ILE A 89 -8.07 8.31 -8.26
N VAL A 90 -8.02 9.12 -9.32
CA VAL A 90 -8.98 10.20 -9.57
C VAL A 90 -10.12 9.75 -10.50
N GLY A 91 -9.82 8.88 -11.47
CA GLY A 91 -10.78 8.36 -12.44
C GLY A 91 -10.62 6.86 -12.66
N LEU A 92 -11.71 6.21 -13.02
CA LEU A 92 -11.80 4.80 -13.39
C LEU A 92 -12.04 4.65 -14.90
N PRO A 93 -11.86 3.44 -15.47
CA PRO A 93 -12.20 3.21 -16.88
C PRO A 93 -13.62 3.67 -17.22
N GLY A 94 -13.74 4.46 -18.29
CA GLY A 94 -15.01 5.05 -18.73
C GLY A 94 -15.30 6.45 -18.16
N ASP A 95 -14.53 6.94 -17.18
CA ASP A 95 -14.70 8.29 -16.66
C ASP A 95 -14.17 9.35 -17.63
N VAL A 96 -14.92 10.45 -17.72
CA VAL A 96 -14.47 11.69 -18.38
C VAL A 96 -13.98 12.64 -17.30
N ILE A 97 -12.68 12.93 -17.31
CA ILE A 97 -12.01 13.83 -16.37
C ILE A 97 -11.75 15.17 -17.06
N SER A 98 -12.10 16.27 -16.39
CA SER A 98 -11.73 17.62 -16.80
C SER A 98 -11.14 18.37 -15.62
N ILE A 99 -10.01 19.03 -15.87
CA ILE A 99 -9.31 19.88 -14.91
C ILE A 99 -9.33 21.30 -15.46
N GLN A 100 -9.93 22.23 -14.71
CA GLN A 100 -9.94 23.66 -15.04
C GLN A 100 -9.46 24.43 -13.82
N ASP A 101 -8.43 25.24 -14.03
CA ASP A 101 -7.61 25.87 -12.98
C ASP A 101 -7.09 24.83 -11.99
N THR A 102 -7.81 24.63 -10.87
CA THR A 102 -7.48 23.70 -9.80
C THR A 102 -8.66 22.83 -9.39
N ARG A 103 -9.73 22.82 -10.20
CA ARG A 103 -10.95 22.04 -9.94
C ARG A 103 -11.00 20.82 -10.85
N VAL A 104 -11.13 19.66 -10.23
CA VAL A 104 -11.33 18.40 -10.94
C VAL A 104 -12.82 18.10 -11.03
N THR A 105 -13.28 17.75 -12.23
CA THR A 105 -14.62 17.22 -12.47
C THR A 105 -14.53 15.83 -13.06
N VAL A 106 -15.41 14.93 -12.61
CA VAL A 106 -15.54 13.55 -13.08
C VAL A 106 -16.96 13.37 -13.57
N ASN A 107 -17.15 13.05 -14.85
CA ASN A 107 -18.47 12.90 -15.48
C ASN A 107 -19.38 14.13 -15.22
N ASN A 108 -18.83 15.34 -15.42
CA ASN A 108 -19.49 16.64 -15.20
C ASN A 108 -19.88 16.95 -13.74
N LYS A 109 -19.49 16.12 -12.77
CA LYS A 109 -19.67 16.39 -11.35
C LYS A 109 -18.34 16.80 -10.72
N GLN A 110 -18.32 17.91 -9.97
CA GLN A 110 -17.12 18.31 -9.23
C GLN A 110 -16.74 17.24 -8.21
N LEU A 111 -15.47 16.84 -8.24
CA LEU A 111 -14.91 15.90 -7.29
C LEU A 111 -14.69 16.61 -5.94
N SER A 112 -15.08 15.95 -4.86
CA SER A 112 -14.80 16.43 -3.50
C SER A 112 -13.43 15.95 -3.06
N GLU A 113 -12.46 16.86 -3.05
CA GLU A 113 -11.06 16.54 -2.77
C GLU A 113 -10.64 17.02 -1.38
N THR A 114 -11.16 16.40 -0.32
CA THR A 114 -10.83 16.74 1.08
C THR A 114 -9.35 16.53 1.41
N TYR A 115 -8.62 15.80 0.56
CA TYR A 115 -7.19 15.53 0.67
C TYR A 115 -6.30 16.60 0.01
N VAL A 116 -6.87 17.60 -0.66
CA VAL A 116 -6.13 18.72 -1.26
C VAL A 116 -6.21 19.93 -0.34
N ASP A 117 -5.07 20.56 -0.06
CA ASP A 117 -5.02 21.83 0.68
C ASP A 117 -5.51 22.98 -0.23
N PRO A 118 -6.62 23.68 0.11
CA PRO A 118 -7.11 24.81 -0.68
C PRO A 118 -6.12 25.97 -0.80
N GLN A 119 -5.18 26.09 0.12
CA GLN A 119 -4.17 27.16 0.15
C GLN A 119 -2.91 26.81 -0.64
N ARG A 120 -2.72 25.54 -1.01
CA ARG A 120 -1.51 25.02 -1.68
C ARG A 120 -1.90 24.23 -2.93
N GLN A 121 -2.39 24.95 -3.93
CA GLN A 121 -2.79 24.38 -5.21
C GLN A 121 -1.86 24.84 -6.34
N GLY A 122 -1.73 24.01 -7.37
CA GLY A 122 -0.89 24.27 -8.54
C GLY A 122 0.28 23.30 -8.66
N ASN A 123 1.12 23.49 -9.68
CA ASN A 123 2.29 22.66 -9.90
C ASN A 123 3.44 23.13 -8.97
N PRO A 124 3.87 22.32 -7.98
CA PRO A 124 5.00 22.67 -7.14
C PRO A 124 6.35 22.50 -7.85
N TYR A 125 6.37 21.85 -9.03
CA TYR A 125 7.58 21.62 -9.79
C TYR A 125 7.91 22.81 -10.70
N PRO A 126 9.20 23.17 -10.81
CA PRO A 126 9.62 24.22 -11.75
C PRO A 126 9.32 23.79 -13.19
N PRO A 127 9.06 24.75 -14.11
CA PRO A 127 8.72 24.45 -15.51
C PRO A 127 9.72 23.57 -16.26
N SER A 128 10.96 23.48 -15.79
CA SER A 128 12.05 22.67 -16.36
C SER A 128 12.03 21.19 -15.95
N ALA A 129 11.11 20.78 -15.08
CA ALA A 129 11.00 19.40 -14.58
C ALA A 129 9.94 18.55 -15.31
N ILE A 130 9.41 19.06 -16.43
CA ILE A 130 8.39 18.41 -17.28
C ILE A 130 9.03 17.97 -18.59
#